data_AF-A0A509LJL3-F1
#
_entry.id   AF-A0A509LJL3-F1
#
_cell.length_a   1.000
_cell.length_b   1.000
_cell.length_c   1.000
_cell.angle_alpha   90.00
_cell.angle_beta   90.00
_cell.angle_gamma   90.00
#
_symmetry.space_group_name_H-M   'P 1'
#
loop_
_entity.id
_entity.type
_entity.pdbx_description
1 polymer ?
#
loop_
_entity_poly.entity_id
_entity_poly.type
_entity_poly.pdbx_seq_one_letter_code
_entity_poly.pdbx_strand_id
1 'polypeptide(L)'
;MKKKKNTILQDPKKIERELGEFLNKKFGGNVKIITPSILPQKDAISGEPVSKGKKVLIDFNIKPQELIAYLDQYVVKQTKAKSVLSTKICTHFNRIRHSQATDEGTSKITGNIKANILMLGPTGIGKTYLIKLIAKKIGVPFVKADATKFSETGYVGGDVEDLIRDLVKEANDDIELAQCGIVYIDEIDKIAGSPNVIGAQISRTGVQRALLKPMEETDVNLKVPHDPVSMMQELESYQRTGKRIKRSVNTANILFIVSGAFSELSDVIKKRLSKQNIGFGSTLVKSQKVNELLKQTKAQDLVTFGFESEFIGRLPVRCILETLTQKDLYSILKMPNNPVVLSKRLDFNAYGIKIVFTDNALKLLAKRAYKENTGARGLVSVIEEALLDFEETLPSQDISKFTVTKEVLENPKDLLEDLISKQNSLKWNTLYKKAFLDHKTYISKYIKNNWKTFSIRYGLTLSEVRCNMVALYFCNNVMEVEDAVKKIKKFHDSVKEIEVEVSKSYSLNIVFEEDAIDFLIEQFINHNATSEEILSKIYDNYYDGFNLIREKTGKNRFFLSKTALIDNDTYLNDLIRKEIT
;
A
#
# COMPACT_ATOMS: atom_id res chain seq x y z
N MET A 1 -27.12 61.50 -17.21
CA MET A 1 -27.16 61.93 -15.79
C MET A 1 -26.53 60.85 -14.91
N LYS A 2 -25.36 61.10 -14.32
CA LYS A 2 -24.64 60.18 -13.42
C LYS A 2 -25.21 60.24 -12.00
N LYS A 3 -25.60 59.11 -11.41
CA LYS A 3 -25.72 58.97 -9.94
C LYS A 3 -24.55 58.13 -9.43
N LYS A 4 -23.60 58.78 -8.75
CA LYS A 4 -22.52 58.15 -7.96
C LYS A 4 -23.14 57.43 -6.76
N LYS A 5 -22.85 56.14 -6.57
CA LYS A 5 -22.90 55.49 -5.25
C LYS A 5 -21.50 55.56 -4.66
N ASN A 6 -21.31 56.39 -3.64
CA ASN A 6 -20.10 56.48 -2.83
C ASN A 6 -19.95 55.21 -1.99
N THR A 7 -18.94 54.40 -2.25
CA THR A 7 -18.39 53.46 -1.26
C THR A 7 -17.42 54.25 -0.38
N ILE A 8 -17.88 54.57 0.83
CA ILE A 8 -17.09 55.27 1.85
C ILE A 8 -15.98 54.32 2.30
N LEU A 9 -14.74 54.60 1.89
CA LEU A 9 -13.54 54.02 2.51
C LEU A 9 -13.47 54.63 3.91
N GLN A 10 -13.87 53.90 4.94
CA GLN A 10 -13.79 54.41 6.31
C GLN A 10 -12.31 54.49 6.72
N ASP A 11 -11.93 55.67 7.21
CA ASP A 11 -10.58 56.02 7.62
C ASP A 11 -10.15 55.11 8.79
N PRO A 12 -9.08 54.30 8.67
CA PRO A 12 -8.70 53.30 9.67
C PRO A 12 -8.48 53.88 11.08
N LYS A 13 -8.05 55.15 11.18
CA LYS A 13 -7.91 55.86 12.46
C LYS A 13 -9.24 56.09 13.18
N LYS A 14 -10.34 56.17 12.44
CA LYS A 14 -11.68 56.35 13.02
C LYS A 14 -12.20 55.04 13.63
N ILE A 15 -11.91 53.92 12.98
CA ILE A 15 -12.22 52.58 13.47
C ILE A 15 -11.41 52.27 14.74
N GLU A 16 -10.12 52.59 14.78
CA GLU A 16 -9.28 52.41 15.97
C GLU A 16 -9.81 53.20 17.17
N ARG A 17 -10.28 54.44 16.94
CA ARG A 17 -10.86 55.28 17.99
C ARG A 17 -12.20 54.72 18.51
N GLU A 18 -13.09 54.29 17.60
CA GLU A 18 -14.36 53.67 17.98
C GLU A 18 -14.18 52.33 18.71
N LEU A 19 -13.20 51.52 18.31
CA LEU A 19 -12.86 50.27 18.99
C LEU A 19 -12.25 50.53 20.38
N GLY A 20 -11.37 51.53 20.49
CA GLY A 20 -10.77 51.93 21.77
C GLY A 20 -11.81 52.47 22.75
N GLU A 21 -12.74 53.30 22.28
CA GLU A 21 -13.87 53.80 23.08
C GLU A 21 -14.81 52.66 23.49
N PHE A 22 -15.10 51.70 22.59
CA PHE A 22 -15.93 50.53 22.90
C PHE A 22 -15.30 49.61 23.95
N LEU A 23 -14.00 49.34 23.83
CA LEU A 23 -13.27 48.46 24.76
C LEU A 23 -13.09 49.11 26.14
N ASN A 24 -12.81 50.42 26.21
CA ASN A 24 -12.77 51.15 27.47
C ASN A 24 -14.12 51.12 28.20
N LYS A 25 -15.23 51.21 27.45
CA LYS A 25 -16.59 51.18 28.01
C LYS A 25 -16.99 49.80 28.53
N LYS A 26 -16.43 48.72 27.96
CA LYS A 26 -16.78 47.33 28.29
C LYS A 26 -15.90 46.70 29.38
N PHE A 27 -14.65 47.16 29.53
CA PHE A 27 -13.67 46.51 30.41
C PHE A 27 -13.05 47.42 31.48
N GLY A 28 -13.33 48.73 31.49
CA GLY A 28 -12.96 49.64 32.57
C GLY A 28 -11.45 49.83 32.77
N GLY A 29 -10.88 50.84 32.12
CA GLY A 29 -9.45 51.20 32.19
C GLY A 29 -8.92 51.65 30.82
N ASN A 30 -7.87 52.47 30.77
CA ASN A 30 -7.33 53.05 29.52
C ASN A 30 -6.61 51.98 28.67
N VAL A 31 -7.32 51.30 27.78
CA VAL A 31 -6.75 50.37 26.80
C VAL A 31 -6.31 51.16 25.56
N LYS A 32 -5.00 51.21 25.30
CA LYS A 32 -4.43 51.75 24.04
C LYS A 32 -4.07 50.60 23.11
N ILE A 33 -4.69 50.55 21.93
CA ILE A 33 -4.30 49.66 20.84
C ILE A 33 -3.15 50.34 20.07
N ILE A 34 -2.01 49.65 19.94
CA ILE A 34 -0.88 50.12 19.13
C ILE A 34 -0.73 49.15 17.95
N THR A 35 -0.96 49.67 16.75
CA THR A 35 -0.77 48.93 15.49
C THR A 35 0.58 49.34 14.88
N PRO A 36 1.54 48.42 14.62
CA PRO A 36 2.78 48.79 13.96
C PRO A 36 2.49 49.11 12.49
N SER A 37 2.89 50.31 12.07
CA SER A 37 2.72 50.80 10.70
C SER A 37 3.85 50.25 9.82
N ILE A 38 3.61 49.13 9.15
CA ILE A 38 4.46 48.69 8.03
C ILE A 38 3.57 48.60 6.80
N LEU A 39 3.64 49.62 5.94
CA LEU A 39 3.10 49.56 4.58
C LEU A 39 4.00 48.65 3.73
N PRO A 40 3.46 47.68 2.98
CA PRO A 40 4.26 46.92 2.04
C PRO A 40 4.62 47.81 0.84
N GLN A 41 5.92 48.04 0.62
CA GLN A 41 6.41 48.55 -0.66
C GLN A 41 6.20 47.46 -1.73
N LYS A 42 5.61 47.86 -2.86
CA LYS A 42 5.56 47.01 -4.05
C LYS A 42 6.91 47.10 -4.76
N ASP A 43 7.73 46.08 -4.61
CA ASP A 43 8.83 45.87 -5.56
C ASP A 43 8.27 45.43 -6.90
N ALA A 44 8.54 46.23 -7.93
CA ALA A 44 8.24 45.90 -9.32
C ALA A 44 9.28 44.88 -9.82
N ILE A 45 8.99 43.59 -9.66
CA ILE A 45 9.74 42.54 -10.33
C ILE A 45 9.21 42.42 -11.76
N SER A 46 9.86 43.08 -12.70
CA SER A 46 9.76 42.80 -14.13
C SER A 46 10.57 41.54 -14.43
N GLY A 47 9.95 40.38 -14.26
CA GLY A 47 10.43 39.13 -14.80
C GLY A 47 9.28 38.50 -15.58
N GLU A 48 9.51 38.14 -16.84
CA GLU A 48 8.60 37.26 -17.56
C GLU A 48 8.30 36.03 -16.67
N PRO A 49 7.04 35.57 -16.58
CA PRO A 49 6.75 34.39 -15.80
C PRO A 49 7.49 33.22 -16.43
N VAL A 50 8.59 32.81 -15.80
CA VAL A 50 9.23 31.52 -16.07
C VAL A 50 8.10 30.51 -15.97
N SER A 51 7.71 29.93 -17.11
CA SER A 51 6.76 28.84 -17.16
C SER A 51 7.38 27.72 -16.34
N LYS A 52 6.96 27.61 -15.06
CA LYS A 52 7.19 26.40 -14.28
C LYS A 52 6.57 25.29 -15.12
N GLY A 53 7.42 24.48 -15.76
CA GLY A 53 6.96 23.30 -16.48
C GLY A 53 5.99 22.55 -15.58
N LYS A 54 4.79 22.26 -16.09
CA LYS A 54 3.74 21.58 -15.32
C LYS A 54 4.35 20.37 -14.62
N LYS A 55 4.35 20.37 -13.28
CA LYS A 55 4.70 19.18 -12.52
C LYS A 55 3.74 18.08 -12.95
N VAL A 56 4.28 16.97 -13.44
CA VAL A 56 3.49 15.76 -13.66
C VAL A 56 3.03 15.30 -12.28
N LEU A 57 1.76 15.52 -11.97
CA LEU A 57 1.15 15.27 -10.65
C LEU A 57 1.18 13.79 -10.27
N ILE A 58 1.10 12.91 -11.26
CA ILE A 58 1.16 11.46 -11.07
C ILE A 58 1.86 10.84 -12.28
N ASP A 59 3.05 10.28 -12.09
CA ASP A 59 3.69 9.42 -13.09
C ASP A 59 3.05 8.02 -13.08
N PHE A 60 1.75 7.97 -13.39
CA PHE A 60 0.98 6.73 -13.42
C PHE A 60 1.09 6.06 -14.78
N ASN A 61 1.90 5.01 -14.91
CA ASN A 61 1.99 4.22 -16.14
C ASN A 61 1.67 2.72 -15.95
N ILE A 62 1.01 2.36 -14.84
CA ILE A 62 0.78 0.96 -14.48
C ILE A 62 -0.32 0.36 -15.35
N LYS A 63 -0.02 -0.77 -16.00
CA LYS A 63 -1.01 -1.53 -16.78
C LYS A 63 -1.88 -2.40 -15.87
N PRO A 64 -3.14 -2.70 -16.24
CA PRO A 64 -4.00 -3.57 -15.44
C PRO A 64 -3.39 -4.94 -15.11
N GLN A 65 -2.67 -5.56 -16.06
CA GLN A 65 -1.99 -6.83 -15.85
C GLN A 65 -0.86 -6.72 -14.80
N GLU A 66 -0.12 -5.62 -14.79
CA GLU A 66 0.95 -5.39 -13.81
C GLU A 66 0.38 -5.17 -12.40
N LEU A 67 -0.76 -4.48 -12.31
CA LEU A 67 -1.46 -4.31 -11.03
C LEU A 67 -2.04 -5.65 -10.54
N ILE A 68 -2.63 -6.48 -11.42
CA ILE A 68 -3.06 -7.84 -11.04
C ILE A 68 -1.88 -8.66 -10.51
N ALA A 69 -0.75 -8.67 -11.23
CA ALA A 69 0.44 -9.40 -10.82
C ALA A 69 1.03 -8.90 -9.49
N TYR A 70 0.88 -7.61 -9.18
CA TYR A 70 1.19 -7.08 -7.85
C TYR A 70 0.20 -7.59 -6.80
N LEU A 71 -1.10 -7.53 -7.05
CA LEU A 71 -2.12 -7.98 -6.10
C LEU A 71 -2.06 -9.51 -5.84
N ASP A 72 -1.65 -10.31 -6.83
CA ASP A 72 -1.44 -11.75 -6.68
C ASP A 72 -0.37 -12.10 -5.63
N GLN A 73 0.53 -11.16 -5.31
CA GLN A 73 1.54 -11.33 -4.26
C GLN A 73 1.01 -11.15 -2.85
N TYR A 74 -0.22 -10.64 -2.69
CA TYR A 74 -0.82 -10.35 -1.39
C TYR A 74 -2.25 -10.91 -1.21
N VAL A 75 -2.98 -11.18 -2.31
CA VAL A 75 -4.40 -11.56 -2.28
C VAL A 75 -4.65 -12.87 -3.04
N VAL A 76 -5.05 -13.90 -2.29
CA VAL A 76 -5.43 -15.22 -2.81
C VAL A 76 -6.83 -15.18 -3.44
N LYS A 77 -7.04 -15.99 -4.49
CA LYS A 77 -8.32 -16.15 -5.20
C LYS A 77 -8.74 -14.83 -5.83
N GLN A 78 -9.96 -14.34 -5.56
CA GLN A 78 -10.49 -13.04 -5.97
C GLN A 78 -10.14 -12.60 -7.41
N THR A 79 -10.02 -13.54 -8.35
CA THR A 79 -9.46 -13.28 -9.69
C THR A 79 -10.31 -12.27 -10.46
N LYS A 80 -11.63 -12.45 -10.43
CA LYS A 80 -12.57 -11.53 -11.09
C LYS A 80 -12.54 -10.14 -10.45
N ALA A 81 -12.50 -10.07 -9.11
CA ALA A 81 -12.44 -8.80 -8.40
C ALA A 81 -11.14 -8.04 -8.70
N LYS A 82 -9.98 -8.72 -8.68
CA LYS A 82 -8.68 -8.16 -9.09
C LYS A 82 -8.73 -7.63 -10.52
N SER A 83 -9.30 -8.40 -11.46
CA SER A 83 -9.44 -7.96 -12.85
C SER A 83 -10.30 -6.70 -13.00
N VAL A 84 -11.47 -6.67 -12.36
CA VAL A 84 -12.40 -5.51 -12.42
C VAL A 84 -11.76 -4.27 -11.81
N LEU A 85 -11.20 -4.39 -10.59
CA LEU A 85 -10.57 -3.28 -9.89
C LEU A 85 -9.36 -2.75 -10.65
N SER A 86 -8.44 -3.64 -11.04
CA SER A 86 -7.24 -3.22 -11.77
C SER A 86 -7.58 -2.53 -13.08
N THR A 87 -8.58 -3.03 -13.82
CA THR A 87 -9.01 -2.40 -15.06
C THR A 87 -9.60 -1.01 -14.81
N LYS A 88 -10.59 -0.91 -13.92
CA LYS A 88 -11.33 0.35 -13.71
C LYS A 88 -10.48 1.42 -13.05
N ILE A 89 -9.65 1.05 -12.08
CA ILE A 89 -8.78 1.98 -11.36
C ILE A 89 -7.62 2.44 -12.26
N CYS A 90 -6.95 1.53 -13.00
CA CYS A 90 -5.92 1.94 -13.96
C CYS A 90 -6.50 2.84 -15.06
N THR A 91 -7.70 2.53 -15.58
CA THR A 91 -8.35 3.40 -16.58
C THR A 91 -8.68 4.78 -16.00
N HIS A 92 -9.16 4.86 -14.76
CA HIS A 92 -9.44 6.12 -14.08
C HIS A 92 -8.21 7.03 -14.02
N PHE A 93 -7.10 6.54 -13.48
CA PHE A 93 -5.88 7.34 -13.34
C PHE A 93 -5.18 7.62 -14.67
N ASN A 94 -5.22 6.70 -15.63
CA ASN A 94 -4.69 6.97 -16.97
C ASN A 94 -5.48 8.07 -17.69
N ARG A 95 -6.82 8.14 -17.51
CA ARG A 95 -7.64 9.23 -18.06
C ARG A 95 -7.28 10.57 -17.46
N ILE A 96 -7.07 10.63 -16.14
CA ILE A 96 -6.61 11.85 -15.44
C ILE A 96 -5.27 12.29 -16.03
N ARG A 97 -4.28 11.39 -16.10
CA ARG A 97 -2.97 11.68 -16.70
C ARG A 97 -3.08 12.19 -18.13
N HIS A 98 -3.90 11.55 -18.97
CA HIS A 98 -4.10 11.98 -20.35
C HIS A 98 -4.72 13.38 -20.44
N SER A 99 -5.75 13.67 -19.63
CA SER A 99 -6.37 15.00 -19.59
C SER A 99 -5.44 16.11 -19.09
N GLN A 100 -4.44 15.77 -18.27
CA GLN A 100 -3.43 16.73 -17.82
C GLN A 100 -2.33 16.98 -18.88
N ALA A 101 -2.02 15.96 -19.68
CA ALA A 101 -0.99 16.02 -20.72
C ALA A 101 -1.46 16.70 -22.02
N THR A 102 -2.76 16.67 -22.31
CA THR A 102 -3.36 17.37 -23.46
C THR A 102 -3.89 18.73 -23.02
N ASP A 103 -3.13 19.81 -23.27
CA ASP A 103 -3.54 21.20 -22.97
C ASP A 103 -4.68 21.70 -23.88
N GLU A 104 -4.85 21.07 -25.03
CA GLU A 104 -6.05 21.24 -25.84
C GLU A 104 -7.12 20.34 -25.26
N GLY A 105 -8.17 20.95 -24.72
CA GLY A 105 -9.33 20.27 -24.15
C GLY A 105 -9.81 19.16 -25.07
N THR A 106 -9.29 17.95 -24.86
CA THR A 106 -9.91 16.73 -25.36
C THR A 106 -11.27 16.79 -24.72
N SER A 107 -12.25 17.12 -25.57
CA SER A 107 -13.65 17.35 -25.25
C SER A 107 -13.95 16.76 -23.89
N LYS A 108 -14.16 17.60 -22.86
CA LYS A 108 -14.84 17.15 -21.63
C LYS A 108 -16.11 16.52 -22.17
N ILE A 109 -16.08 15.20 -22.40
CA ILE A 109 -17.20 14.49 -23.01
C ILE A 109 -18.33 14.77 -22.04
N THR A 110 -19.31 15.55 -22.50
CA THR A 110 -20.43 15.96 -21.67
C THR A 110 -21.06 14.68 -21.12
N GLY A 111 -21.09 14.53 -19.79
CA GLY A 111 -21.61 13.34 -19.14
C GLY A 111 -20.61 12.21 -18.89
N ASN A 112 -19.30 12.48 -18.75
CA ASN A 112 -18.35 11.47 -18.27
C ASN A 112 -18.72 11.01 -16.85
N ILE A 113 -19.18 9.76 -16.72
CA ILE A 113 -19.56 9.17 -15.43
C ILE A 113 -18.31 8.57 -14.79
N LYS A 114 -17.99 8.99 -13.55
CA LYS A 114 -16.93 8.38 -12.76
C LYS A 114 -17.20 6.89 -12.56
N ALA A 115 -16.17 6.08 -12.70
CA ALA A 115 -16.25 4.64 -12.50
C ALA A 115 -16.20 4.27 -11.00
N ASN A 116 -16.97 4.96 -10.15
CA ASN A 116 -17.06 4.63 -8.73
C ASN A 116 -17.54 3.18 -8.56
N ILE A 117 -17.05 2.54 -7.50
CA ILE A 117 -17.08 1.09 -7.37
C ILE A 117 -17.87 0.69 -6.13
N LEU A 118 -18.84 -0.22 -6.32
CA LEU A 118 -19.51 -0.93 -5.24
C LEU A 118 -18.91 -2.34 -5.09
N MET A 119 -18.31 -2.62 -3.95
CA MET A 119 -17.77 -3.92 -3.58
C MET A 119 -18.76 -4.73 -2.73
N LEU A 120 -19.16 -5.90 -3.21
CA LEU A 120 -20.06 -6.82 -2.51
C LEU A 120 -19.31 -8.09 -2.10
N GLY A 121 -19.52 -8.55 -0.87
CA GLY A 121 -19.05 -9.85 -0.41
C GLY A 121 -18.96 -9.92 1.11
N PRO A 122 -18.80 -11.09 1.72
CA PRO A 122 -18.73 -11.25 3.17
C PRO A 122 -17.65 -10.41 3.88
N THR A 123 -17.71 -10.36 5.20
CA THR A 123 -16.63 -9.83 6.05
C THR A 123 -15.40 -10.74 5.98
N GLY A 124 -14.22 -10.17 6.23
CA GLY A 124 -12.98 -10.95 6.34
C GLY A 124 -12.41 -11.55 5.05
N ILE A 125 -12.91 -11.17 3.85
CA ILE A 125 -12.38 -11.67 2.56
C ILE A 125 -11.32 -10.76 1.91
N GLY A 126 -10.93 -9.67 2.58
CA GLY A 126 -9.88 -8.76 2.11
C GLY A 126 -10.35 -7.53 1.33
N LYS A 127 -11.62 -7.10 1.44
CA LYS A 127 -12.15 -5.90 0.74
C LYS A 127 -11.30 -4.65 0.98
N THR A 128 -11.14 -4.26 2.24
CA THR A 128 -10.31 -3.10 2.63
C THR A 128 -8.84 -3.28 2.27
N TYR A 129 -8.30 -4.49 2.49
CA TYR A 129 -6.89 -4.79 2.23
C TYR A 129 -6.54 -4.65 0.75
N LEU A 130 -7.42 -5.12 -0.13
CA LEU A 130 -7.27 -5.03 -1.57
C LEU A 130 -7.17 -3.58 -2.05
N ILE A 131 -8.04 -2.69 -1.57
CA ILE A 131 -8.00 -1.28 -1.96
C ILE A 131 -6.79 -0.55 -1.37
N LYS A 132 -6.43 -0.83 -0.11
CA LYS A 132 -5.22 -0.27 0.50
C LYS A 132 -3.96 -0.63 -0.29
N LEU A 133 -3.85 -1.87 -0.76
CA LEU A 133 -2.74 -2.32 -1.61
C LEU A 133 -2.72 -1.60 -2.95
N ILE A 134 -3.88 -1.41 -3.59
CA ILE A 134 -3.98 -0.69 -4.86
C ILE A 134 -3.53 0.77 -4.66
N ALA A 135 -4.06 1.47 -3.65
CA ALA A 135 -3.67 2.85 -3.37
C ALA A 135 -2.17 2.99 -3.10
N LYS A 136 -1.60 2.12 -2.25
CA LYS A 136 -0.15 2.05 -1.99
C LYS A 136 0.65 1.84 -3.28
N LYS A 137 0.16 0.99 -4.18
CA LYS A 137 0.87 0.68 -5.44
C LYS A 137 0.81 1.82 -6.46
N ILE A 138 -0.29 2.54 -6.49
CA ILE A 138 -0.49 3.69 -7.38
C ILE A 138 0.23 4.93 -6.83
N GLY A 139 0.39 5.04 -5.52
CA GLY A 139 1.03 6.19 -4.87
C GLY A 139 0.10 7.40 -4.73
N VAL A 140 -1.20 7.16 -4.54
CA VAL A 140 -2.20 8.21 -4.36
C VAL A 140 -2.72 8.26 -2.92
N PRO A 141 -3.15 9.43 -2.42
CA PRO A 141 -3.75 9.56 -1.10
C PRO A 141 -4.95 8.62 -0.93
N PHE A 142 -5.10 8.03 0.26
CA PHE A 142 -6.15 7.06 0.56
C PHE A 142 -6.76 7.31 1.92
N VAL A 143 -8.08 7.53 1.94
CA VAL A 143 -8.86 7.65 3.18
C VAL A 143 -9.81 6.47 3.29
N LYS A 144 -9.84 5.87 4.49
CA LYS A 144 -10.82 4.85 4.88
C LYS A 144 -11.78 5.45 5.90
N ALA A 145 -13.07 5.29 5.67
CA ALA A 145 -14.10 5.54 6.67
C ALA A 145 -15.15 4.43 6.71
N ASP A 146 -15.99 4.49 7.74
CA ASP A 146 -17.13 3.62 7.93
C ASP A 146 -18.40 4.46 7.72
N ALA A 147 -19.34 3.97 6.90
CA ALA A 147 -20.57 4.68 6.58
C ALA A 147 -21.41 5.00 7.83
N THR A 148 -21.31 4.18 8.88
CA THR A 148 -22.08 4.33 10.13
C THR A 148 -21.66 5.54 10.97
N LYS A 149 -20.49 6.12 10.71
CA LYS A 149 -19.98 7.29 11.45
C LYS A 149 -20.57 8.63 10.99
N PHE A 150 -21.22 8.65 9.82
CA PHE A 150 -21.75 9.87 9.23
C PHE A 150 -23.20 10.11 9.61
N SER A 151 -23.59 11.38 9.61
CA SER A 151 -24.99 11.80 9.79
C SER A 151 -25.34 12.90 8.79
N GLU A 152 -26.62 13.04 8.44
CA GLU A 152 -27.07 14.05 7.46
C GLU A 152 -26.74 15.49 7.89
N THR A 153 -26.83 15.79 9.18
CA THR A 153 -26.61 17.14 9.72
C THR A 153 -25.17 17.40 10.15
N GLY A 154 -24.33 16.37 10.25
CA GLY A 154 -22.99 16.46 10.82
C GLY A 154 -22.95 16.85 12.31
N TYR A 155 -24.10 16.86 13.01
CA TYR A 155 -24.21 17.39 14.38
C TYR A 155 -24.09 16.30 15.47
N VAL A 156 -24.52 15.07 15.16
CA VAL A 156 -24.44 13.91 16.08
C VAL A 156 -23.43 12.85 15.58
N GLY A 157 -22.98 12.97 14.32
CA GLY A 157 -21.92 12.17 13.70
C GLY A 157 -21.08 13.04 12.76
N GLY A 158 -20.06 12.46 12.11
CA GLY A 158 -19.16 13.21 11.22
C GLY A 158 -19.85 13.73 9.95
N ASP A 159 -19.28 14.77 9.35
CA ASP A 159 -19.67 15.29 8.04
C ASP A 159 -19.00 14.47 6.94
N VAL A 160 -19.73 14.16 5.87
CA VAL A 160 -19.19 13.43 4.72
C VAL A 160 -18.07 14.22 4.03
N GLU A 161 -18.11 15.56 4.08
CA GLU A 161 -17.05 16.41 3.55
C GLU A 161 -15.72 16.26 4.30
N ASP A 162 -15.74 15.76 5.55
CA ASP A 162 -14.51 15.48 6.32
C ASP A 162 -13.64 14.42 5.63
N LEU A 163 -14.23 13.51 4.85
CA LEU A 163 -13.49 12.56 4.02
C LEU A 163 -12.51 13.25 3.06
N ILE A 164 -12.94 14.36 2.48
CA ILE A 164 -12.14 15.13 1.53
C ILE A 164 -11.06 15.91 2.26
N ARG A 165 -11.38 16.46 3.43
CA ARG A 165 -10.41 17.16 4.29
C ARG A 165 -9.31 16.21 4.76
N ASP A 166 -9.67 15.00 5.19
CA ASP A 166 -8.71 13.98 5.59
C ASP A 166 -7.85 13.49 4.41
N LEU A 167 -8.40 13.49 3.20
CA LEU A 167 -7.63 13.13 2.00
C LEU A 167 -6.52 14.16 1.70
N VAL A 168 -6.79 15.44 1.98
CA VAL A 168 -5.78 16.51 1.86
C VAL A 168 -4.71 16.39 2.91
N LYS A 169 -5.07 16.02 4.15
CA LYS A 169 -4.10 15.73 5.21
C LYS A 169 -3.20 14.56 4.83
N GLU A 170 -3.77 13.48 4.29
CA GLU A 170 -3.00 12.32 3.81
C GLU A 170 -2.08 12.69 2.63
N ALA A 171 -2.45 13.72 1.86
CA ALA A 171 -1.63 14.29 0.80
C ALA A 171 -0.58 15.31 1.31
N ASN A 172 -0.37 15.46 2.62
CA ASN A 172 0.49 16.49 3.23
C ASN A 172 0.17 17.91 2.74
N ASP A 173 -1.12 18.26 2.71
CA ASP A 173 -1.66 19.54 2.24
C ASP A 173 -1.48 19.82 0.74
N ASP A 174 -1.07 18.81 -0.05
CA ASP A 174 -1.06 18.89 -1.51
C ASP A 174 -2.47 18.70 -2.09
N ILE A 175 -3.11 19.83 -2.45
CA ILE A 175 -4.47 19.86 -3.00
C ILE A 175 -4.53 19.11 -4.34
N GLU A 176 -3.55 19.30 -5.23
CA GLU A 176 -3.59 18.73 -6.56
C GLU A 176 -3.44 17.19 -6.50
N LEU A 177 -2.57 16.70 -5.62
CA LEU A 177 -2.44 15.28 -5.33
C LEU A 177 -3.71 14.70 -4.68
N ALA A 178 -4.31 15.43 -3.72
CA ALA A 178 -5.54 15.00 -3.05
C ALA A 178 -6.75 14.90 -3.99
N GLN A 179 -6.84 15.77 -5.00
CA GLN A 179 -7.87 15.68 -6.05
C GLN A 179 -7.82 14.36 -6.83
N CYS A 180 -6.68 13.66 -6.79
CA CYS A 180 -6.48 12.37 -7.41
C CYS A 180 -6.41 11.21 -6.39
N GLY A 181 -7.00 11.39 -5.20
CA GLY A 181 -7.02 10.35 -4.18
C GLY A 181 -8.16 9.33 -4.33
N ILE A 182 -8.15 8.33 -3.43
CA ILE A 182 -9.18 7.30 -3.30
C ILE A 182 -9.87 7.45 -1.95
N VAL A 183 -11.20 7.55 -1.97
CA VAL A 183 -12.04 7.50 -0.77
C VAL A 183 -12.70 6.12 -0.70
N TYR A 184 -12.42 5.39 0.38
CA TYR A 184 -12.99 4.07 0.63
C TYR A 184 -13.94 4.10 1.83
N ILE A 185 -15.20 3.71 1.59
CA ILE A 185 -16.26 3.72 2.60
C ILE A 185 -16.71 2.27 2.83
N ASP A 186 -16.42 1.73 4.02
CA ASP A 186 -16.89 0.40 4.42
C ASP A 186 -18.27 0.46 5.08
N GLU A 187 -18.89 -0.70 5.27
CA GLU A 187 -20.21 -0.88 5.90
C GLU A 187 -21.35 -0.07 5.25
N ILE A 188 -21.27 0.19 3.94
CA ILE A 188 -22.29 0.95 3.21
C ILE A 188 -23.67 0.27 3.25
N ASP A 189 -23.72 -1.04 3.45
CA ASP A 189 -24.96 -1.79 3.61
C ASP A 189 -25.73 -1.43 4.89
N LYS A 190 -25.09 -0.81 5.89
CA LYS A 190 -25.73 -0.41 7.16
C LYS A 190 -26.53 0.89 7.06
N ILE A 191 -26.22 1.73 6.07
CA ILE A 191 -26.97 2.96 5.79
C ILE A 191 -28.13 2.75 4.81
N ALA A 192 -28.33 1.52 4.32
CA ALA A 192 -29.53 1.17 3.57
C ALA A 192 -30.77 1.33 4.47
N GLY A 193 -31.83 1.91 3.93
CA GLY A 193 -33.10 2.06 4.63
C GLY A 193 -33.73 0.69 4.88
N SER A 194 -33.99 0.35 6.15
CA SER A 194 -34.77 -0.84 6.46
C SER A 194 -36.23 -0.58 6.10
N PRO A 195 -36.92 -1.44 5.32
CA PRO A 195 -38.31 -1.21 4.91
C PRO A 195 -39.32 -1.10 6.07
N ASN A 196 -38.95 -1.52 7.28
CA ASN A 196 -39.90 -1.74 8.38
C ASN A 196 -39.85 -0.69 9.52
N VAL A 197 -39.02 0.35 9.44
CA VAL A 197 -38.86 1.33 10.56
C VAL A 197 -38.87 2.78 10.05
N ILE A 198 -40.04 3.43 10.13
CA ILE A 198 -40.31 4.76 9.54
C ILE A 198 -39.44 5.89 10.15
N GLY A 199 -39.18 5.87 11.46
CA GLY A 199 -38.47 6.96 12.15
C GLY A 199 -36.94 6.97 11.97
N ALA A 200 -36.30 5.80 11.90
CA ALA A 200 -34.85 5.67 11.74
C ALA A 200 -34.38 5.72 10.27
N GLN A 201 -35.33 5.70 9.32
CA GLN A 201 -35.06 5.78 7.88
C GLN A 201 -34.50 7.15 7.48
N ILE A 202 -35.01 8.24 8.05
CA ILE A 202 -34.66 9.62 7.66
C ILE A 202 -33.15 9.87 7.82
N SER A 203 -32.57 9.46 8.95
CA SER A 203 -31.14 9.66 9.20
C SER A 203 -30.24 8.80 8.32
N ARG A 204 -30.65 7.58 7.94
CA ARG A 204 -29.82 6.65 7.16
C ARG A 204 -29.83 6.98 5.67
N THR A 205 -30.99 7.34 5.12
CA THR A 205 -31.10 7.82 3.73
C THR A 205 -30.50 9.22 3.58
N GLY A 206 -30.53 10.05 4.62
CA GLY A 206 -29.84 11.34 4.66
C GLY A 206 -28.33 11.22 4.41
N VAL A 207 -27.66 10.21 4.97
CA VAL A 207 -26.23 9.94 4.69
C VAL A 207 -25.99 9.59 3.22
N GLN A 208 -26.88 8.77 2.61
CA GLN A 208 -26.77 8.45 1.17
C GLN A 208 -26.85 9.71 0.31
N ARG A 209 -27.75 10.64 0.64
CA ARG A 209 -27.91 11.93 -0.06
C ARG A 209 -26.71 12.86 0.16
N ALA A 210 -26.18 12.91 1.37
CA ALA A 210 -24.97 13.69 1.68
C ALA A 210 -23.75 13.21 0.86
N LEU A 211 -23.66 11.90 0.59
CA LEU A 211 -22.61 11.30 -0.24
C LEU A 211 -22.73 11.60 -1.75
N LEU A 212 -23.91 11.97 -2.26
CA LEU A 212 -24.10 12.23 -3.69
C LEU A 212 -23.21 13.38 -4.18
N LYS A 213 -23.20 14.50 -3.45
CA LYS A 213 -22.44 15.71 -3.82
C LYS A 213 -20.94 15.42 -3.99
N PRO A 214 -20.22 14.85 -3.01
CA PRO A 214 -18.78 14.59 -3.16
C PRO A 214 -18.47 13.52 -4.22
N MET A 215 -19.38 12.56 -4.48
CA MET A 215 -19.21 11.53 -5.53
C MET A 215 -19.31 12.07 -6.96
N GLU A 216 -19.95 13.23 -7.14
CA GLU A 216 -20.08 13.96 -8.41
C GLU A 216 -18.92 14.93 -8.62
N GLU A 217 -19.17 16.16 -9.06
CA GLU A 217 -18.16 17.21 -9.16
C GLU A 217 -18.61 18.35 -8.26
N THR A 218 -18.01 18.42 -7.07
CA THR A 218 -18.27 19.49 -6.10
C THR A 218 -16.96 20.09 -5.64
N ASP A 219 -16.93 21.41 -5.45
CA ASP A 219 -15.82 22.09 -4.78
C ASP A 219 -16.07 22.09 -3.27
N VAL A 220 -15.31 21.28 -2.54
CA VAL A 220 -15.37 21.18 -1.08
C VAL A 220 -14.42 22.20 -0.47
N ASN A 221 -14.91 23.01 0.45
CA ASN A 221 -14.06 23.95 1.17
C ASN A 221 -13.26 23.21 2.24
N LEU A 222 -11.94 23.43 2.26
CA LEU A 222 -11.05 22.84 3.27
C LEU A 222 -11.25 23.43 4.68
N LYS A 223 -12.09 24.46 4.79
CA LYS A 223 -12.37 25.15 6.03
C LYS A 223 -13.45 24.39 6.79
N VAL A 224 -13.20 24.14 8.07
CA VAL A 224 -14.26 23.77 9.01
C VAL A 224 -14.82 25.08 9.57
N PRO A 225 -16.15 25.34 9.54
CA PRO A 225 -16.75 26.60 9.99
C PRO A 225 -16.43 27.02 11.45
N HIS A 226 -15.84 26.12 12.26
CA HIS A 226 -15.66 26.28 13.69
C HIS A 226 -14.21 26.07 14.21
N ASP A 227 -13.20 25.98 13.33
CA ASP A 227 -11.81 25.78 13.77
C ASP A 227 -11.08 27.13 14.00
N PRO A 228 -10.65 27.46 15.24
CA PRO A 228 -9.98 28.72 15.56
C PRO A 228 -8.62 28.87 14.87
N VAL A 229 -7.93 27.77 14.53
CA VAL A 229 -6.63 27.81 13.83
C VAL A 229 -6.80 28.25 12.38
N SER A 230 -7.79 27.67 11.69
CA SER A 230 -8.21 28.08 10.35
C SER A 230 -8.62 29.57 10.29
N MET A 231 -9.24 30.09 11.35
CA MET A 231 -9.64 31.50 11.45
C MET A 231 -8.45 32.44 11.70
N MET A 232 -7.45 32.02 12.50
CA MET A 232 -6.20 32.76 12.69
C MET A 232 -5.34 32.82 11.41
N GLN A 233 -5.20 31.70 10.68
CA GLN A 233 -4.48 31.68 9.40
C GLN A 233 -5.15 32.57 8.34
N GLU A 234 -6.48 32.72 8.39
CA GLU A 234 -7.21 33.68 7.56
C GLU A 234 -6.88 35.13 7.93
N LEU A 235 -6.84 35.47 9.22
CA LEU A 235 -6.48 36.81 9.67
C LEU A 235 -5.05 37.14 9.23
N GLU A 236 -4.10 36.23 9.39
CA GLU A 236 -2.71 36.43 8.97
C GLU A 236 -2.56 36.56 7.45
N SER A 237 -3.21 35.69 6.67
CA SER A 237 -3.13 35.74 5.20
C SER A 237 -3.88 36.94 4.61
N TYR A 238 -5.01 37.32 5.20
CA TYR A 238 -5.76 38.53 4.84
C TYR A 238 -4.97 39.80 5.17
N GLN A 239 -4.32 39.86 6.33
CA GLN A 239 -3.43 40.97 6.70
C GLN A 239 -2.24 41.10 5.75
N ARG A 240 -1.65 39.99 5.27
CA ARG A 240 -0.49 40.01 4.36
C ARG A 240 -0.84 40.30 2.89
N THR A 241 -2.00 39.87 2.40
CA THR A 241 -2.32 39.91 0.95
C THR A 241 -3.58 40.68 0.58
N GLY A 242 -4.40 41.10 1.55
CA GLY A 242 -5.66 41.81 1.35
C GLY A 242 -6.78 40.98 0.68
N LYS A 243 -6.55 39.70 0.37
CA LYS A 243 -7.53 38.80 -0.26
C LYS A 243 -7.77 37.57 0.61
N ARG A 244 -9.03 37.17 0.75
CA ARG A 244 -9.38 35.88 1.36
C ARG A 244 -9.06 34.76 0.37
N ILE A 245 -7.99 34.01 0.60
CA ILE A 245 -7.69 32.81 -0.18
C ILE A 245 -8.64 31.71 0.29
N LYS A 246 -9.59 31.32 -0.56
CA LYS A 246 -10.40 30.11 -0.33
C LYS A 246 -9.61 28.93 -0.88
N ARG A 247 -9.14 28.04 -0.02
CA ARG A 247 -8.61 26.74 -0.43
C ARG A 247 -9.78 25.76 -0.55
N SER A 248 -10.07 25.33 -1.77
CA SER A 248 -11.10 24.33 -2.07
C SER A 248 -10.48 23.17 -2.84
N VAL A 249 -11.08 21.99 -2.69
CA VAL A 249 -10.70 20.76 -3.39
C VAL A 249 -11.84 20.39 -4.31
N ASN A 250 -11.54 20.22 -5.60
CA ASN A 250 -12.51 19.72 -6.56
C ASN A 250 -12.56 18.20 -6.51
N THR A 251 -13.75 17.62 -6.32
CA THR A 251 -13.87 16.16 -6.17
C THR A 251 -13.92 15.39 -7.49
N ALA A 252 -13.91 16.04 -8.67
CA ALA A 252 -14.15 15.38 -9.97
C ALA A 252 -13.24 14.17 -10.25
N ASN A 253 -11.99 14.19 -9.77
CA ASN A 253 -11.02 13.13 -10.02
C ASN A 253 -10.85 12.16 -8.84
N ILE A 254 -11.52 12.42 -7.70
CA ILE A 254 -11.50 11.54 -6.53
C ILE A 254 -12.35 10.31 -6.83
N LEU A 255 -11.73 9.12 -6.66
CA LEU A 255 -12.41 7.85 -6.87
C LEU A 255 -13.08 7.37 -5.59
N PHE A 256 -14.39 7.13 -5.64
CA PHE A 256 -15.13 6.54 -4.53
C PHE A 256 -15.27 5.03 -4.69
N ILE A 257 -14.86 4.30 -3.65
CA ILE A 257 -15.02 2.86 -3.56
C ILE A 257 -15.79 2.55 -2.28
N VAL A 258 -17.01 2.05 -2.42
CA VAL A 258 -17.85 1.70 -1.27
C VAL A 258 -17.93 0.18 -1.13
N SER A 259 -18.01 -0.34 0.09
CA SER A 259 -18.13 -1.76 0.33
C SER A 259 -19.12 -2.11 1.43
N GLY A 260 -19.74 -3.28 1.31
CA GLY A 260 -20.65 -3.80 2.32
C GLY A 260 -20.64 -5.33 2.36
N ALA A 261 -21.19 -5.91 3.42
CA ALA A 261 -21.31 -7.37 3.57
C ALA A 261 -22.50 -7.95 2.80
N PHE A 262 -23.61 -7.22 2.78
CA PHE A 262 -24.83 -7.55 2.02
C PHE A 262 -25.36 -8.97 2.32
N SER A 263 -25.37 -9.39 3.58
CA SER A 263 -25.86 -10.71 4.01
C SER A 263 -27.31 -10.97 3.58
N GLU A 264 -28.19 -9.99 3.79
CA GLU A 264 -29.63 -10.09 3.50
C GLU A 264 -29.98 -9.86 2.02
N LEU A 265 -29.05 -9.30 1.22
CA LEU A 265 -29.29 -9.06 -0.21
C LEU A 265 -29.54 -10.36 -0.98
N SER A 266 -28.93 -11.46 -0.51
CA SER A 266 -29.12 -12.78 -1.12
C SER A 266 -30.59 -13.22 -1.11
N ASP A 267 -31.37 -12.85 -0.08
CA ASP A 267 -32.78 -13.21 0.03
C ASP A 267 -33.67 -12.34 -0.85
N VAL A 268 -33.31 -11.06 -1.03
CA VAL A 268 -33.96 -10.17 -2.01
C VAL A 268 -33.81 -10.73 -3.43
N ILE A 269 -32.60 -11.16 -3.79
CA ILE A 269 -32.29 -11.75 -5.10
C ILE A 269 -33.05 -13.07 -5.29
N LYS A 270 -33.06 -13.95 -4.27
CA LYS A 270 -33.85 -15.20 -4.32
C LYS A 270 -35.32 -14.91 -4.59
N LYS A 271 -35.94 -13.98 -3.84
CA LYS A 271 -37.35 -13.59 -4.03
C LYS A 271 -37.63 -13.13 -5.46
N ARG A 272 -36.73 -12.33 -6.05
CA ARG A 272 -36.85 -11.92 -7.46
C ARG A 272 -36.81 -13.11 -8.41
N LEU A 273 -35.81 -14.00 -8.26
CA LEU A 273 -35.63 -15.15 -9.15
C LEU A 273 -36.78 -16.15 -9.03
N SER A 274 -37.28 -16.38 -7.81
CA SER A 274 -38.43 -17.26 -7.57
C SER A 274 -39.74 -16.72 -8.16
N LYS A 275 -39.98 -15.40 -8.10
CA LYS A 275 -41.16 -14.77 -8.72
C LYS A 275 -41.19 -14.90 -10.25
N GLN A 276 -40.03 -15.00 -10.90
CA GLN A 276 -39.95 -15.21 -12.35
C GLN A 276 -40.30 -16.64 -12.81
N ASN A 277 -40.34 -17.62 -11.89
CA ASN A 277 -40.53 -19.04 -12.20
C ASN A 277 -41.96 -19.56 -11.97
N ILE A 278 -42.98 -18.68 -11.92
CA ILE A 278 -44.38 -19.09 -11.80
C ILE A 278 -44.90 -19.48 -13.21
N GLY A 279 -44.81 -20.77 -13.54
CA GLY A 279 -45.30 -21.40 -14.78
C GLY A 279 -45.21 -22.93 -14.69
N PHE A 280 -46.08 -23.65 -15.42
CA PHE A 280 -46.38 -25.10 -15.33
C PHE A 280 -45.22 -26.10 -15.57
N GLY A 281 -43.96 -25.65 -15.57
CA GLY A 281 -42.76 -26.49 -15.76
C GLY A 281 -41.52 -26.01 -15.01
N SER A 282 -41.67 -25.28 -13.91
CA SER A 282 -40.51 -24.70 -13.22
C SER A 282 -39.69 -25.74 -12.47
N THR A 283 -38.40 -25.80 -12.83
CA THR A 283 -37.41 -26.55 -12.08
C THR A 283 -37.18 -25.85 -10.74
N LEU A 284 -37.40 -26.58 -9.63
CA LEU A 284 -37.08 -26.12 -8.27
C LEU A 284 -35.64 -25.57 -8.27
N VAL A 285 -35.50 -24.29 -7.91
CA VAL A 285 -34.20 -23.63 -7.83
C VAL A 285 -33.40 -24.36 -6.76
N LYS A 286 -32.38 -25.13 -7.19
CA LYS A 286 -31.40 -25.76 -6.29
C LYS A 286 -30.86 -24.72 -5.31
N SER A 287 -30.48 -25.12 -4.10
CA SER A 287 -29.86 -24.23 -3.11
C SER A 287 -28.58 -23.59 -3.69
N GLN A 288 -28.73 -22.41 -4.30
CA GLN A 288 -27.60 -21.68 -4.87
C GLN A 288 -26.75 -21.11 -3.73
N LYS A 289 -25.44 -21.20 -3.88
CA LYS A 289 -24.51 -20.60 -2.91
C LYS A 289 -24.68 -19.09 -2.93
N VAL A 290 -24.55 -18.44 -1.77
CA VAL A 290 -24.70 -16.97 -1.61
C VAL A 290 -23.90 -16.17 -2.66
N ASN A 291 -22.67 -16.59 -2.98
CA ASN A 291 -21.86 -15.92 -4.00
C ASN A 291 -22.46 -15.95 -5.41
N GLU A 292 -23.17 -17.02 -5.78
CA GLU A 292 -23.80 -17.15 -7.10
C GLU A 292 -25.00 -16.21 -7.22
N LEU A 293 -25.73 -16.04 -6.12
CA LEU A 293 -26.82 -15.07 -6.04
C LEU A 293 -26.28 -13.64 -6.15
N LEU A 294 -25.22 -13.30 -5.41
CA LEU A 294 -24.60 -11.99 -5.49
C LEU A 294 -24.09 -11.68 -6.90
N LYS A 295 -23.60 -12.67 -7.66
CA LYS A 295 -23.21 -12.52 -9.08
C LYS A 295 -24.36 -12.08 -10.00
N GLN A 296 -25.60 -12.30 -9.59
CA GLN A 296 -26.80 -11.92 -10.35
C GLN A 296 -27.44 -10.61 -9.87
N THR A 297 -26.78 -9.87 -8.99
CA THR A 297 -27.29 -8.61 -8.42
C THR A 297 -27.59 -7.57 -9.49
N LYS A 298 -28.82 -7.07 -9.52
CA LYS A 298 -29.28 -5.95 -10.35
C LYS A 298 -29.47 -4.68 -9.52
N ALA A 299 -29.54 -3.52 -10.17
CA ALA A 299 -29.78 -2.24 -9.50
C ALA A 299 -31.09 -2.26 -8.69
N GLN A 300 -32.16 -2.82 -9.26
CA GLN A 300 -33.45 -2.98 -8.59
C GLN A 300 -33.37 -3.79 -7.29
N ASP A 301 -32.43 -4.74 -7.18
CA ASP A 301 -32.25 -5.55 -5.97
C ASP A 301 -31.66 -4.69 -4.85
N LEU A 302 -30.73 -3.79 -5.19
CA LEU A 302 -30.13 -2.84 -4.24
C LEU A 302 -31.12 -1.76 -3.80
N VAL A 303 -31.98 -1.30 -4.72
CA VAL A 303 -33.06 -0.36 -4.36
C VAL A 303 -34.07 -1.03 -3.43
N THR A 304 -34.48 -2.26 -3.75
CA THR A 304 -35.39 -3.05 -2.88
C THR A 304 -34.75 -3.34 -1.52
N PHE A 305 -33.41 -3.48 -1.47
CA PHE A 305 -32.66 -3.64 -0.24
C PHE A 305 -32.63 -2.38 0.64
N GLY A 306 -32.88 -1.19 0.07
CA GLY A 306 -32.97 0.07 0.82
C GLY A 306 -32.05 1.20 0.36
N PHE A 307 -31.40 1.07 -0.80
CA PHE A 307 -30.62 2.18 -1.37
C PHE A 307 -31.48 3.10 -2.24
N GLU A 308 -31.16 4.39 -2.22
CA GLU A 308 -31.73 5.37 -3.15
C GLU A 308 -31.26 5.07 -4.59
N SER A 309 -32.17 5.23 -5.57
CA SER A 309 -31.87 4.96 -6.98
C SER A 309 -30.76 5.87 -7.51
N GLU A 310 -30.73 7.13 -7.09
CA GLU A 310 -29.70 8.11 -7.42
C GLU A 310 -28.32 7.67 -6.91
N PHE A 311 -28.26 7.17 -5.66
CA PHE A 311 -27.02 6.70 -5.05
C PHE A 311 -26.44 5.50 -5.80
N ILE A 312 -27.27 4.51 -6.15
CA ILE A 312 -26.85 3.37 -6.98
C ILE A 312 -26.47 3.81 -8.40
N GLY A 313 -27.12 4.84 -8.95
CA GLY A 313 -26.77 5.44 -10.23
C GLY A 313 -25.33 6.01 -10.26
N ARG A 314 -24.83 6.48 -9.12
CA ARG A 314 -23.44 6.95 -8.95
C ARG A 314 -22.42 5.83 -8.73
N LEU A 315 -22.83 4.56 -8.69
CA LEU A 315 -21.98 3.37 -8.48
C LEU A 315 -22.12 2.37 -9.65
N PRO A 316 -21.66 2.74 -10.87
CA PRO A 316 -21.87 1.92 -12.07
C PRO A 316 -21.05 0.63 -12.08
N VAL A 317 -19.92 0.57 -11.36
CA VAL A 317 -19.05 -0.60 -11.32
C VAL A 317 -19.39 -1.47 -10.12
N ARG A 318 -19.76 -2.73 -10.36
CA ARG A 318 -19.94 -3.73 -9.31
C ARG A 318 -18.78 -4.70 -9.28
N CYS A 319 -18.19 -4.87 -8.12
CA CYS A 319 -17.11 -5.81 -7.87
C CYS A 319 -17.55 -6.81 -6.81
N ILE A 320 -17.57 -8.09 -7.14
CA ILE A 320 -18.05 -9.14 -6.24
C ILE A 320 -16.87 -9.98 -5.80
N LEU A 321 -16.70 -10.10 -4.49
CA LEU A 321 -15.67 -10.90 -3.86
C LEU A 321 -16.27 -12.19 -3.32
N GLU A 322 -15.51 -13.27 -3.45
CA GLU A 322 -15.94 -14.62 -3.14
C GLU A 322 -15.59 -15.00 -1.69
N THR A 323 -16.41 -15.88 -1.12
CA THR A 323 -16.11 -16.51 0.18
C THR A 323 -14.80 -17.31 0.13
N LEU A 324 -14.08 -17.30 1.25
CA LEU A 324 -12.86 -18.08 1.43
C LEU A 324 -13.19 -19.48 1.94
N THR A 325 -12.55 -20.49 1.37
CA THR A 325 -12.57 -21.87 1.85
C THR A 325 -11.39 -22.13 2.78
N GLN A 326 -11.41 -23.24 3.52
CA GLN A 326 -10.26 -23.68 4.32
C GLN A 326 -8.96 -23.75 3.49
N LYS A 327 -9.04 -24.23 2.25
CA LYS A 327 -7.89 -24.29 1.34
C LYS A 327 -7.37 -22.89 1.02
N ASP A 328 -8.28 -21.94 0.79
CA ASP A 328 -7.91 -20.54 0.52
C ASP A 328 -7.23 -19.90 1.75
N LEU A 329 -7.72 -20.16 2.97
CA LEU A 329 -7.10 -19.67 4.21
C LEU A 329 -5.70 -20.24 4.43
N TYR A 330 -5.50 -21.53 4.14
CA TYR A 330 -4.18 -22.15 4.15
C TYR A 330 -3.26 -21.52 3.09
N SER A 331 -3.76 -21.30 1.87
CA SER A 331 -3.01 -20.59 0.84
C SER A 331 -2.63 -19.18 1.28
N ILE A 332 -3.51 -18.46 1.98
CA ILE A 332 -3.21 -17.13 2.55
C ILE A 332 -2.03 -17.24 3.52
N LEU A 333 -2.08 -18.15 4.50
CA LEU A 333 -0.98 -18.33 5.47
C LEU A 333 0.34 -18.73 4.83
N LYS A 334 0.29 -19.53 3.75
CA LYS A 334 1.48 -20.01 3.04
C LYS A 334 2.14 -18.94 2.16
N MET A 335 1.46 -17.84 1.87
CA MET A 335 2.04 -16.78 1.04
C MET A 335 3.27 -16.15 1.72
N PRO A 336 4.36 -15.90 0.97
CA PRO A 336 5.57 -15.30 1.53
C PRO A 336 5.33 -13.94 2.19
N ASN A 337 4.55 -13.08 1.53
CA ASN A 337 4.21 -11.74 2.01
C ASN A 337 2.94 -11.74 2.88
N ASN A 338 2.66 -12.83 3.60
CA ASN A 338 1.53 -12.87 4.52
C ASN A 338 1.82 -11.99 5.75
N PRO A 339 1.03 -10.93 6.02
CA PRO A 339 1.30 -10.04 7.14
C PRO A 339 1.19 -10.70 8.51
N VAL A 340 0.33 -11.72 8.67
CA VAL A 340 0.12 -12.41 9.96
C VAL A 340 1.33 -13.24 10.33
N VAL A 341 1.85 -14.03 9.37
CA VAL A 341 3.06 -14.84 9.58
C VAL A 341 4.30 -13.97 9.71
N LEU A 342 4.41 -12.90 8.91
CA LEU A 342 5.54 -11.97 9.00
C LEU A 342 5.54 -11.17 10.31
N SER A 343 4.37 -10.72 10.78
CA SER A 343 4.24 -10.07 12.09
C SER A 343 4.73 -11.00 13.20
N LYS A 344 4.25 -12.25 13.22
CA LYS A 344 4.67 -13.20 14.25
C LYS A 344 6.16 -13.54 14.18
N ARG A 345 6.73 -13.61 12.97
CA ARG A 345 8.19 -13.73 12.80
C ARG A 345 8.92 -12.53 13.38
N LEU A 346 8.39 -11.33 13.20
CA LEU A 346 8.98 -10.09 13.72
C LEU A 346 8.94 -10.07 15.26
N ASP A 347 7.81 -10.45 15.85
CA ASP A 347 7.60 -10.48 17.30
C ASP A 347 8.63 -11.38 17.99
N PHE A 348 8.81 -12.62 17.52
CA PHE A 348 9.84 -13.52 18.03
C PHE A 348 11.27 -13.04 17.71
N ASN A 349 11.50 -12.48 16.52
CA ASN A 349 12.81 -11.99 16.12
C ASN A 349 13.27 -10.78 16.94
N ALA A 350 12.34 -9.98 17.49
CA ALA A 350 12.65 -8.90 18.43
C ALA A 350 13.32 -9.41 19.71
N TYR A 351 13.04 -10.66 20.11
CA TYR A 351 13.71 -11.37 21.20
C TYR A 351 14.87 -12.25 20.74
N GLY A 352 15.32 -12.12 19.48
CA GLY A 352 16.41 -12.93 18.92
C GLY A 352 16.01 -14.37 18.57
N ILE A 353 14.72 -14.70 18.59
CA ILE A 353 14.21 -16.04 18.33
C ILE A 353 13.76 -16.17 16.87
N LYS A 354 14.38 -17.09 16.12
CA LYS A 354 13.98 -17.39 14.74
C LYS A 354 12.88 -18.44 14.73
N ILE A 355 11.68 -18.04 14.31
CA ILE A 355 10.51 -18.92 14.20
C ILE A 355 10.28 -19.40 12.76
N VAL A 356 9.97 -20.69 12.60
CA VAL A 356 9.60 -21.30 11.31
C VAL A 356 8.34 -22.16 11.47
N PHE A 357 7.38 -21.97 10.56
CA PHE A 357 6.13 -22.74 10.53
C PHE A 357 6.22 -23.91 9.55
N THR A 358 5.82 -25.09 9.99
CA THR A 358 5.67 -26.25 9.11
C THR A 358 4.38 -26.20 8.29
N ASP A 359 4.36 -26.88 7.15
CA ASP A 359 3.19 -26.93 6.27
C ASP A 359 1.94 -27.50 6.96
N ASN A 360 2.12 -28.50 7.84
CA ASN A 360 1.04 -29.12 8.60
C ASN A 360 0.50 -28.19 9.70
N ALA A 361 1.37 -27.38 10.33
CA ALA A 361 0.94 -26.35 11.27
C ALA A 361 0.05 -25.31 10.58
N LEU A 362 0.47 -24.80 9.42
CA LEU A 362 -0.33 -23.84 8.64
C LEU A 362 -1.70 -24.41 8.23
N LYS A 363 -1.76 -25.70 7.85
CA LYS A 363 -3.04 -26.37 7.55
C LYS A 363 -3.96 -26.47 8.77
N LEU A 364 -3.40 -26.74 9.94
CA LEU A 364 -4.16 -26.83 11.19
C LEU A 364 -4.71 -25.46 11.61
N LEU A 365 -3.88 -24.41 11.54
CA LEU A 365 -4.30 -23.02 11.82
C LEU A 365 -5.41 -22.59 10.86
N ALA A 366 -5.28 -22.86 9.56
CA ALA A 366 -6.34 -22.59 8.59
C ALA A 366 -7.63 -23.38 8.86
N LYS A 367 -7.52 -24.62 9.37
CA LYS A 367 -8.68 -25.42 9.78
C LYS A 367 -9.40 -24.80 10.98
N ARG A 368 -8.65 -24.34 12.00
CA ARG A 368 -9.20 -23.67 13.18
C ARG A 368 -9.89 -22.36 12.77
N ALA A 369 -9.23 -21.51 11.98
CA ALA A 369 -9.80 -20.24 11.52
C ALA A 369 -11.04 -20.41 10.65
N TYR A 370 -11.10 -21.46 9.82
CA TYR A 370 -12.29 -21.76 9.03
C TYR A 370 -13.51 -22.09 9.91
N LYS A 371 -13.30 -22.74 11.07
CA LYS A 371 -14.39 -23.06 12.01
C LYS A 371 -14.98 -21.83 12.69
N GLU A 372 -14.19 -20.77 12.88
CA GLU A 372 -14.65 -19.52 13.48
C GLU A 372 -15.61 -18.72 12.58
N ASN A 373 -15.69 -19.02 11.28
CA ASN A 373 -16.54 -18.33 10.29
C ASN A 373 -16.32 -16.80 10.18
N THR A 374 -15.16 -16.30 10.59
CA THR A 374 -14.79 -14.87 10.53
C THR A 374 -13.95 -14.50 9.29
N GLY A 375 -13.72 -15.47 8.39
CA GLY A 375 -12.89 -15.31 7.19
C GLY A 375 -11.40 -15.22 7.53
N ALA A 376 -10.63 -14.43 6.75
CA ALA A 376 -9.20 -14.26 6.99
C ALA A 376 -8.88 -13.44 8.25
N ARG A 377 -9.86 -12.73 8.84
CA ARG A 377 -9.68 -12.02 10.12
C ARG A 377 -9.42 -13.02 11.26
N GLY A 378 -10.04 -14.20 11.22
CA GLY A 378 -9.82 -15.27 12.20
C GLY A 378 -8.43 -15.90 12.16
N LEU A 379 -7.63 -15.65 11.11
CA LEU A 379 -6.25 -16.14 11.07
C LEU A 379 -5.38 -15.49 12.15
N VAL A 380 -5.66 -14.22 12.48
CA VAL A 380 -4.91 -13.50 13.51
C VAL A 380 -5.25 -14.08 14.88
N SER A 381 -6.54 -14.15 15.24
CA SER A 381 -6.98 -14.71 16.53
C SER A 381 -6.43 -16.11 16.78
N VAL A 382 -6.54 -16.99 15.79
CA VAL A 382 -6.07 -18.38 15.90
C VAL A 382 -4.56 -18.48 16.08
N ILE A 383 -3.77 -17.59 15.47
CA ILE A 383 -2.30 -17.60 15.61
C ILE A 383 -1.89 -17.01 16.96
N GLU A 384 -2.52 -15.92 17.38
CA GLU A 384 -2.28 -15.31 18.70
C GLU A 384 -2.58 -16.29 19.82
N GLU A 385 -3.77 -16.91 19.81
CA GLU A 385 -4.16 -17.90 20.81
C GLU A 385 -3.22 -19.11 20.83
N ALA A 386 -2.81 -19.61 19.65
CA ALA A 386 -2.03 -20.82 19.59
C ALA A 386 -0.55 -20.65 19.97
N LEU A 387 -0.04 -19.42 20.02
CA LEU A 387 1.36 -19.13 20.33
C LEU A 387 1.56 -18.39 21.65
N LEU A 388 0.49 -17.98 22.33
CA LEU A 388 0.53 -17.18 23.55
C LEU A 388 1.48 -17.75 24.63
N ASP A 389 1.33 -19.04 24.98
CA ASP A 389 2.17 -19.70 26.00
C ASP A 389 3.67 -19.65 25.64
N PHE A 390 3.99 -19.74 24.35
CA PHE A 390 5.35 -19.69 23.84
C PHE A 390 5.91 -18.26 23.85
N GLU A 391 5.08 -17.26 23.58
CA GLU A 391 5.47 -15.86 23.64
C GLU A 391 5.70 -15.36 25.05
N GLU A 392 4.95 -15.88 26.02
CA GLU A 392 5.17 -15.59 27.43
C GLU A 392 6.51 -16.18 27.91
N THR A 393 6.81 -17.41 27.51
CA THR A 393 7.89 -18.17 28.14
C THR A 393 9.22 -18.10 27.39
N LEU A 394 9.22 -18.24 26.06
CA LEU A 394 10.47 -18.38 25.28
C LEU A 394 11.41 -17.17 25.34
N PRO A 395 10.95 -15.91 25.37
CA PRO A 395 11.84 -14.76 25.51
C PRO A 395 12.70 -14.78 26.78
N SER A 396 12.22 -15.45 27.84
CA SER A 396 12.95 -15.60 29.11
C SER A 396 13.94 -16.76 29.12
N GLN A 397 14.07 -17.48 28.01
CA GLN A 397 14.88 -18.69 27.89
C GLN A 397 16.02 -18.50 26.89
N ASP A 398 17.10 -19.25 27.07
CA ASP A 398 18.23 -19.26 26.12
C ASP A 398 17.94 -20.19 24.93
N ILE A 399 16.99 -19.76 24.09
CA ILE A 399 16.52 -20.46 22.88
C ILE A 399 16.49 -19.47 21.71
N SER A 400 17.28 -19.75 20.67
CA SER A 400 17.37 -18.88 19.47
C SER A 400 16.52 -19.34 18.29
N LYS A 401 15.91 -20.54 18.37
CA LYS A 401 15.21 -21.18 17.25
C LYS A 401 13.96 -21.88 17.74
N PHE A 402 12.85 -21.64 17.06
CA PHE A 402 11.56 -22.24 17.38
C PHE A 402 10.87 -22.76 16.12
N THR A 403 10.38 -24.00 16.17
CA THR A 403 9.67 -24.62 15.05
C THR A 403 8.23 -24.88 15.42
N VAL A 404 7.29 -24.27 14.71
CA VAL A 404 5.86 -24.48 14.91
C VAL A 404 5.41 -25.70 14.09
N THR A 405 5.20 -26.81 14.77
CA THR A 405 4.67 -28.05 14.18
C THR A 405 3.20 -28.25 14.48
N LYS A 406 2.58 -29.26 13.88
CA LYS A 406 1.20 -29.60 14.19
C LYS A 406 1.05 -30.03 15.66
N GLU A 407 2.02 -30.81 16.14
CA GLU A 407 2.05 -31.33 17.51
C GLU A 407 2.19 -30.20 18.52
N VAL A 408 3.05 -29.20 18.25
CA VAL A 408 3.21 -27.98 19.07
C VAL A 408 1.89 -27.25 19.26
N LEU A 409 1.06 -27.19 18.22
CA LEU A 409 -0.24 -26.54 18.29
C LEU A 409 -1.32 -27.39 18.98
N GLU A 410 -1.17 -28.71 19.02
CA GLU A 410 -2.12 -29.64 19.65
C GLU A 410 -1.84 -29.81 21.15
N ASN A 411 -0.57 -29.89 21.55
CA ASN A 411 -0.12 -30.08 22.94
C ASN A 411 0.92 -28.99 23.32
N PRO A 412 0.49 -27.73 23.53
CA PRO A 412 1.43 -26.61 23.70
C PRO A 412 2.27 -26.71 24.98
N LYS A 413 1.65 -27.06 26.12
CA LYS A 413 2.31 -27.09 27.44
C LYS A 413 3.41 -28.15 27.52
N ASP A 414 3.08 -29.40 27.18
CA ASP A 414 4.03 -30.52 27.25
C ASP A 414 5.25 -30.29 26.34
N LEU A 415 5.04 -29.74 25.14
CA LEU A 415 6.12 -29.47 24.19
C LEU A 415 6.91 -28.22 24.54
N LEU A 416 6.30 -27.24 25.20
CA LEU A 416 7.01 -26.10 25.76
C LEU A 416 7.97 -26.57 26.86
N GLU A 417 7.53 -27.41 27.79
CA GLU A 417 8.39 -28.00 28.82
C GLU A 417 9.53 -28.83 28.22
N ASP A 418 9.23 -29.69 27.23
CA ASP A 418 10.26 -30.47 26.51
C ASP A 418 11.31 -29.56 25.85
N LEU A 419 10.86 -28.47 25.23
CA LEU A 419 11.72 -27.53 24.53
C LEU A 419 12.60 -26.72 25.51
N ILE A 420 12.08 -26.35 26.68
CA ILE A 420 12.83 -25.66 27.75
C ILE A 420 13.81 -26.60 28.44
N SER A 421 13.46 -27.87 28.61
CA SER A 421 14.31 -28.87 29.29
C SER A 421 15.69 -29.07 28.61
N LYS A 422 15.82 -28.68 27.34
CA LYS A 422 16.99 -28.88 26.46
C LYS A 422 17.42 -30.34 26.27
N GLN A 423 16.73 -31.32 26.88
CA GLN A 423 17.05 -32.75 26.76
C GLN A 423 16.97 -33.24 25.30
N ASN A 424 16.02 -32.71 24.54
CA ASN A 424 15.78 -33.06 23.14
C ASN A 424 16.30 -32.00 22.15
N SER A 425 17.32 -31.22 22.52
CA SER A 425 17.86 -30.14 21.69
C SER A 425 18.30 -30.58 20.28
N LEU A 426 18.83 -31.79 20.13
CA LEU A 426 19.22 -32.33 18.81
C LEU A 426 18.00 -32.57 17.91
N LYS A 427 16.91 -33.09 18.46
CA LYS A 427 15.64 -33.32 17.75
C LYS A 427 15.05 -32.00 17.28
N TRP A 428 14.96 -31.01 18.17
CA TRP A 428 14.46 -29.67 17.85
C TRP A 428 15.31 -28.95 16.80
N ASN A 429 16.64 -29.04 16.90
CA ASN A 429 17.55 -28.48 15.89
C ASN A 429 17.37 -29.16 14.51
N THR A 430 17.17 -30.48 14.49
CA THR A 430 16.95 -31.22 13.24
C THR A 430 15.61 -30.87 12.61
N LEU A 431 14.55 -30.77 13.42
CA LEU A 431 13.22 -30.31 12.98
C LEU A 431 13.28 -28.89 12.41
N TYR A 432 13.98 -27.98 13.09
CA TYR A 432 14.17 -26.61 12.62
C TYR A 432 14.90 -26.57 11.27
N LYS A 433 16.04 -27.28 11.15
CA LYS A 433 16.81 -27.33 9.90
C LYS A 433 15.97 -27.85 8.73
N LYS A 434 15.17 -28.90 8.97
CA LYS A 434 14.26 -29.46 7.97
C LYS A 434 13.18 -28.45 7.57
N ALA A 435 12.47 -27.87 8.54
CA ALA A 435 11.40 -26.91 8.28
C ALA A 435 11.93 -25.65 7.56
N PHE A 436 13.11 -25.18 7.94
CA PHE A 436 13.79 -24.06 7.29
C PHE A 436 14.14 -24.38 5.83
N LEU A 437 14.69 -25.57 5.56
CA LEU A 437 15.03 -26.00 4.21
C LEU A 437 13.79 -26.16 3.32
N ASP A 438 12.71 -26.72 3.86
CA ASP A 438 11.42 -26.86 3.16
C ASP A 438 10.85 -25.48 2.82
N HIS A 439 10.91 -24.54 3.77
CA HIS A 439 10.47 -23.16 3.55
C HIS A 439 11.34 -22.45 2.49
N LYS A 440 12.68 -22.53 2.61
CA LYS A 440 13.62 -21.96 1.62
C LYS A 440 13.35 -22.51 0.22
N THR A 441 13.14 -23.81 0.09
CA THR A 441 12.85 -24.46 -1.19
C THR A 441 11.54 -23.95 -1.78
N TYR A 442 10.50 -23.79 -0.95
CA TYR A 442 9.23 -23.21 -1.36
C TYR A 442 9.39 -21.76 -1.85
N ILE A 443 10.12 -20.92 -1.10
CA ILE A 443 10.37 -19.53 -1.48
C ILE A 443 11.18 -19.43 -2.76
N SER A 444 12.23 -20.23 -2.92
CA SER A 444 13.03 -20.28 -4.15
C SER A 444 12.17 -20.63 -5.36
N LYS A 445 11.31 -21.65 -5.24
CA LYS A 445 10.34 -22.01 -6.29
C LYS A 445 9.33 -20.89 -6.58
N TYR A 446 8.86 -20.20 -5.54
CA TYR A 446 7.95 -19.06 -5.69
C TYR A 446 8.61 -17.93 -6.49
N ILE A 447 9.85 -17.57 -6.15
CA ILE A 447 10.61 -16.53 -6.87
C ILE A 447 10.88 -16.97 -8.31
N LYS A 448 11.30 -18.23 -8.52
CA LYS A 448 11.53 -18.82 -9.84
C LYS A 448 10.28 -18.82 -10.70
N ASN A 449 9.08 -18.98 -10.15
CA ASN A 449 7.84 -18.90 -10.93
C ASN A 449 7.45 -17.46 -11.31
N ASN A 450 7.88 -16.47 -10.52
CA ASN A 450 7.56 -15.06 -10.70
C ASN A 450 8.74 -14.23 -11.23
N TRP A 451 9.83 -14.89 -11.66
CA TRP A 451 11.10 -14.24 -11.96
C TRP A 451 11.00 -13.21 -13.08
N LYS A 452 10.18 -13.45 -14.12
CA LYS A 452 10.00 -12.48 -15.23
C LYS A 452 9.45 -11.15 -14.71
N THR A 453 8.49 -11.20 -13.80
CA THR A 453 7.88 -10.01 -13.19
C THR A 453 8.89 -9.27 -12.33
N PHE A 454 9.71 -9.98 -11.55
CA PHE A 454 10.74 -9.36 -10.71
C PHE A 454 11.92 -8.81 -11.53
N SER A 455 12.36 -9.54 -12.56
CA SER A 455 13.50 -9.18 -13.39
C SER A 455 13.23 -7.92 -14.20
N ILE A 456 12.08 -7.84 -14.88
CA ILE A 456 11.67 -6.64 -15.62
C ILE A 456 11.50 -5.45 -14.69
N ARG A 457 10.89 -5.67 -13.52
CA ARG A 457 10.58 -4.58 -12.58
C ARG A 457 11.83 -3.99 -11.93
N TYR A 458 12.79 -4.82 -11.56
CA TYR A 458 13.98 -4.38 -10.84
C TYR A 458 15.22 -4.27 -11.70
N GLY A 459 15.20 -4.72 -12.97
CA GLY A 459 16.37 -4.69 -13.84
C GLY A 459 17.50 -5.62 -13.35
N LEU A 460 17.15 -6.70 -12.65
CA LEU A 460 18.08 -7.73 -12.19
C LEU A 460 17.80 -9.03 -12.93
N THR A 461 18.79 -9.59 -13.61
CA THR A 461 18.69 -10.94 -14.18
C THR A 461 18.71 -11.95 -13.03
N LEU A 462 17.59 -12.61 -12.79
CA LEU A 462 17.45 -13.59 -11.71
C LEU A 462 17.88 -14.98 -12.22
N SER A 463 19.16 -15.31 -12.05
CA SER A 463 19.67 -16.68 -12.21
C SER A 463 19.09 -17.62 -11.13
N GLU A 464 19.24 -18.93 -11.31
CA GLU A 464 18.83 -19.91 -10.28
C GLU A 464 19.61 -19.71 -8.97
N VAL A 465 20.89 -19.33 -9.06
CA VAL A 465 21.75 -18.99 -7.93
C VAL A 465 21.21 -17.77 -7.19
N ARG A 466 20.89 -16.68 -7.92
CA ARG A 466 20.30 -15.46 -7.33
C ARG A 466 18.93 -15.71 -6.71
N CYS A 467 18.09 -16.55 -7.31
CA CYS A 467 16.80 -16.93 -6.71
C CYS A 467 17.01 -17.61 -5.35
N ASN A 468 18.01 -18.50 -5.26
CA ASN A 468 18.36 -19.17 -4.01
C ASN A 468 18.95 -18.20 -2.97
N MET A 469 19.74 -17.21 -3.39
CA MET A 469 20.26 -16.14 -2.52
C MET A 469 19.13 -15.26 -1.97
N VAL A 470 18.20 -14.82 -2.82
CA VAL A 470 17.01 -14.06 -2.37
C VAL A 470 16.20 -14.88 -1.38
N ALA A 471 15.95 -16.17 -1.68
CA ALA A 471 15.22 -17.05 -0.78
C ALA A 471 15.93 -17.22 0.56
N LEU A 472 17.24 -17.42 0.57
CA LEU A 472 18.04 -17.51 1.79
C LEU A 472 17.98 -16.22 2.60
N TYR A 473 18.16 -15.07 1.95
CA TYR A 473 18.13 -13.76 2.59
C TYR A 473 16.76 -13.47 3.22
N PHE A 474 15.67 -13.79 2.51
CA PHE A 474 14.30 -13.68 3.02
C PHE A 474 14.00 -14.66 4.19
N CYS A 475 14.54 -15.87 4.17
CA CYS A 475 14.33 -16.81 5.27
C CYS A 475 15.09 -16.38 6.53
N ASN A 476 16.24 -15.73 6.37
CA ASN A 476 17.08 -15.26 7.47
C ASN A 476 16.65 -13.91 8.05
N ASN A 477 15.99 -13.05 7.26
CA ASN A 477 15.58 -11.72 7.67
C ASN A 477 14.05 -11.57 7.58
N VAL A 478 13.43 -10.92 8.55
CA VAL A 478 11.98 -10.67 8.54
C VAL A 478 11.68 -9.46 7.66
N MET A 479 11.27 -9.70 6.42
CA MET A 479 10.95 -8.66 5.42
C MET A 479 10.02 -9.21 4.34
N GLU A 480 9.55 -8.35 3.43
CA GLU A 480 8.84 -8.77 2.23
C GLU A 480 9.81 -9.33 1.18
N VAL A 481 9.34 -10.24 0.31
CA VAL A 481 10.14 -10.83 -0.77
C VAL A 481 10.68 -9.74 -1.71
N GLU A 482 9.90 -8.69 -1.94
CA GLU A 482 10.29 -7.57 -2.78
C GLU A 482 11.52 -6.84 -2.23
N ASP A 483 11.59 -6.65 -0.92
CA ASP A 483 12.70 -5.97 -0.27
C ASP A 483 13.97 -6.85 -0.27
N ALA A 484 13.81 -8.17 -0.16
CA ALA A 484 14.91 -9.10 -0.36
C ALA A 484 15.48 -9.00 -1.79
N VAL A 485 14.62 -8.94 -2.82
CA VAL A 485 15.06 -8.75 -4.21
C VAL A 485 15.79 -7.41 -4.39
N LYS A 486 15.25 -6.31 -3.83
CA LYS A 486 15.91 -4.99 -3.87
C LYS A 486 17.27 -5.01 -3.17
N LYS A 487 17.40 -5.75 -2.07
CA LYS A 487 18.68 -5.86 -1.34
C LYS A 487 19.72 -6.64 -2.14
N ILE A 488 19.35 -7.76 -2.77
CA ILE A 488 20.24 -8.49 -3.67
C ILE A 488 20.63 -7.64 -4.88
N LYS A 489 19.70 -6.85 -5.43
CA LYS A 489 20.03 -5.87 -6.47
C LYS A 489 21.08 -4.85 -5.98
N LYS A 490 20.91 -4.29 -4.77
CA LYS A 490 21.92 -3.37 -4.21
C LYS A 490 23.30 -4.01 -4.14
N PHE A 491 23.40 -5.27 -3.74
CA PHE A 491 24.70 -5.98 -3.74
C PHE A 491 25.26 -6.14 -5.16
N HIS A 492 24.43 -6.49 -6.13
CA HIS A 492 24.84 -6.53 -7.54
C HIS A 492 25.35 -5.16 -8.04
N ASP A 493 24.63 -4.09 -7.73
CA ASP A 493 24.99 -2.73 -8.10
C ASP A 493 26.32 -2.31 -7.43
N SER A 494 26.54 -2.69 -6.15
CA SER A 494 27.81 -2.48 -5.46
C SER A 494 28.98 -3.23 -6.10
N VAL A 495 28.78 -4.45 -6.64
CA VAL A 495 29.84 -5.14 -7.41
C VAL A 495 30.19 -4.34 -8.67
N LYS A 496 29.20 -3.74 -9.34
CA LYS A 496 29.44 -2.87 -10.50
C LYS A 496 30.10 -1.55 -10.14
N GLU A 497 29.82 -0.99 -8.97
CA GLU A 497 30.54 0.17 -8.44
C GLU A 497 32.02 -0.15 -8.21
N ILE A 498 32.35 -1.34 -7.70
CA ILE A 498 33.74 -1.81 -7.54
C ILE A 498 34.47 -1.86 -8.90
N GLU A 499 33.85 -2.35 -9.97
CA GLU A 499 34.44 -2.34 -11.32
C GLU A 499 34.82 -0.92 -11.77
N VAL A 500 33.93 0.05 -11.52
CA VAL A 500 34.14 1.46 -11.86
C VAL A 500 35.23 2.10 -11.00
N GLU A 501 35.26 1.78 -9.71
CA GLU A 501 36.25 2.31 -8.78
C GLU A 501 37.66 1.81 -9.08
N VAL A 502 37.81 0.52 -9.38
CA VAL A 502 39.11 -0.04 -9.80
C VAL A 502 39.61 0.62 -11.09
N SER A 503 38.73 0.87 -12.06
CA SER A 503 39.08 1.59 -13.28
C SER A 503 39.57 3.01 -13.00
N LYS A 504 38.91 3.74 -12.09
CA LYS A 504 39.28 5.12 -11.73
C LYS A 504 40.56 5.20 -10.93
N SER A 505 40.68 4.40 -9.87
CA SER A 505 41.79 4.50 -8.91
C SER A 505 43.08 3.87 -9.43
N TYR A 506 42.98 2.80 -10.23
CA TYR A 506 44.13 2.00 -10.63
C TYR A 506 44.37 1.99 -12.15
N SER A 507 43.51 2.65 -12.94
CA SER A 507 43.60 2.69 -14.41
C SER A 507 43.62 1.29 -15.05
N LEU A 508 42.97 0.31 -14.39
CA LEU A 508 42.82 -1.08 -14.82
C LEU A 508 41.32 -1.37 -15.06
N ASN A 509 40.93 -1.81 -16.26
CA ASN A 509 39.52 -2.17 -16.51
C ASN A 509 39.28 -3.64 -16.15
N ILE A 510 38.76 -3.87 -14.96
CA ILE A 510 38.30 -5.19 -14.53
C ILE A 510 36.82 -5.36 -14.86
N VAL A 511 36.45 -6.53 -15.38
CA VAL A 511 35.06 -6.92 -15.58
C VAL A 511 34.83 -8.25 -14.88
N PHE A 512 33.89 -8.32 -13.94
CA PHE A 512 33.50 -9.57 -13.32
C PHE A 512 32.58 -10.36 -14.25
N GLU A 513 32.87 -11.64 -14.39
CA GLU A 513 31.96 -12.60 -15.02
C GLU A 513 30.76 -12.87 -14.10
N GLU A 514 29.65 -13.37 -14.65
CA GLU A 514 28.40 -13.56 -13.89
C GLU A 514 28.55 -14.48 -12.67
N ASP A 515 29.41 -15.50 -12.76
CA ASP A 515 29.71 -16.42 -11.66
C ASP A 515 30.55 -15.77 -10.55
N ALA A 516 31.44 -14.83 -10.91
CA ALA A 516 32.20 -14.00 -9.99
C ALA A 516 31.29 -12.99 -9.27
N ILE A 517 30.38 -12.34 -10.00
CA ILE A 517 29.38 -11.44 -9.42
C ILE A 517 28.53 -12.21 -8.40
N ASP A 518 28.04 -13.40 -8.76
CA ASP A 518 27.25 -14.24 -7.87
C ASP A 518 28.06 -14.64 -6.62
N PHE A 519 29.35 -15.00 -6.77
CA PHE A 519 30.23 -15.29 -5.64
C PHE A 519 30.43 -14.08 -4.70
N LEU A 520 30.64 -12.88 -5.25
CA LEU A 520 30.79 -11.67 -4.44
C LEU A 520 29.50 -11.30 -3.71
N ILE A 521 28.33 -11.46 -4.34
CA ILE A 521 27.02 -11.31 -3.68
C ILE A 521 26.90 -12.29 -2.51
N GLU A 522 27.36 -13.53 -2.67
CA GLU A 522 27.41 -14.53 -1.60
C GLU A 522 28.27 -14.08 -0.41
N GLN A 523 29.41 -13.41 -0.67
CA GLN A 523 30.28 -12.83 0.36
C GLN A 523 29.58 -11.69 1.12
N PHE A 524 28.88 -10.80 0.40
CA PHE A 524 28.08 -9.74 1.02
C PHE A 524 26.99 -10.28 1.96
N ILE A 525 26.35 -11.40 1.60
CA ILE A 525 25.25 -12.00 2.39
C ILE A 525 25.76 -12.75 3.62
N ASN A 526 26.79 -13.60 3.44
CA ASN A 526 27.19 -14.55 4.49
C ASN A 526 28.26 -13.99 5.42
N HIS A 527 29.14 -13.12 4.92
CA HIS A 527 30.29 -12.61 5.66
C HIS A 527 30.17 -11.13 6.03
N ASN A 528 29.07 -10.46 5.63
CA ASN A 528 28.90 -9.01 5.77
C ASN A 528 30.10 -8.22 5.22
N ALA A 529 30.78 -8.76 4.20
CA ALA A 529 31.94 -8.12 3.60
C ALA A 529 31.58 -6.71 3.11
N THR A 530 32.48 -5.74 3.28
CA THR A 530 32.26 -4.40 2.73
C THR A 530 32.82 -4.30 1.31
N SER A 531 32.31 -3.34 0.53
CA SER A 531 32.87 -3.07 -0.81
C SER A 531 34.36 -2.72 -0.72
N GLU A 532 34.77 -2.02 0.34
CA GLU A 532 36.16 -1.65 0.62
C GLU A 532 37.04 -2.87 0.89
N GLU A 533 36.59 -3.83 1.69
CA GLU A 533 37.32 -5.08 1.95
C GLU A 533 37.53 -5.89 0.68
N ILE A 534 36.50 -5.99 -0.17
CA ILE A 534 36.60 -6.69 -1.45
C ILE A 534 37.56 -5.96 -2.39
N LEU A 535 37.47 -4.62 -2.46
CA LEU A 535 38.33 -3.81 -3.29
C LEU A 535 39.80 -3.90 -2.86
N SER A 536 40.08 -3.87 -1.55
CA SER A 536 41.44 -4.08 -1.01
C SER A 536 41.99 -5.45 -1.41
N LYS A 537 41.20 -6.52 -1.25
CA LYS A 537 41.63 -7.87 -1.66
C LYS A 537 41.93 -7.96 -3.15
N ILE A 538 41.12 -7.34 -4.01
CA ILE A 538 41.38 -7.34 -5.45
C ILE A 538 42.67 -6.59 -5.76
N TYR A 539 42.90 -5.45 -5.10
CA TYR A 539 44.12 -4.68 -5.26
C TYR A 539 45.35 -5.50 -4.86
N ASP A 540 45.36 -6.03 -3.64
CA ASP A 540 46.50 -6.78 -3.08
C ASP A 540 46.85 -8.01 -3.93
N ASN A 541 45.84 -8.66 -4.51
CA ASN A 541 46.03 -9.91 -5.24
C ASN A 541 46.38 -9.74 -6.73
N TYR A 542 45.95 -8.64 -7.37
CA TYR A 542 46.04 -8.52 -8.84
C TYR A 542 46.77 -7.29 -9.34
N TYR A 543 46.97 -6.25 -8.52
CA TYR A 543 47.49 -4.97 -9.00
C TYR A 543 48.84 -5.12 -9.71
N ASP A 544 49.80 -5.77 -9.07
CA ASP A 544 51.15 -5.93 -9.62
C ASP A 544 51.16 -6.79 -10.88
N GLY A 545 50.45 -7.93 -10.87
CA GLY A 545 50.41 -8.83 -12.02
C GLY A 545 49.67 -8.25 -13.23
N PHE A 546 48.57 -7.53 -13.02
CA PHE A 546 47.86 -6.87 -14.12
C PHE A 546 48.65 -5.67 -14.67
N ASN A 547 49.37 -4.93 -13.83
CA ASN A 547 50.27 -3.88 -14.30
C ASN A 547 51.42 -4.46 -15.13
N LEU A 548 52.02 -5.58 -14.70
CA LEU A 548 53.06 -6.26 -15.47
C LEU A 548 52.58 -6.68 -16.86
N ILE A 549 51.38 -7.29 -16.95
CA ILE A 549 50.77 -7.66 -18.23
C ILE A 549 50.50 -6.41 -19.06
N ARG A 550 49.93 -5.35 -18.47
CA ARG A 550 49.62 -4.10 -19.17
C ARG A 550 50.86 -3.45 -19.78
N GLU A 551 51.97 -3.41 -19.04
CA GLU A 551 53.24 -2.85 -19.53
C GLU A 551 53.86 -3.68 -20.66
N LYS A 552 53.72 -5.00 -20.62
CA LYS A 552 54.33 -5.91 -21.61
C LYS A 552 53.50 -6.10 -22.87
N THR A 553 52.17 -6.10 -22.77
CA THR A 553 51.26 -6.43 -23.90
C THR A 553 50.37 -5.27 -24.33
N GLY A 554 50.28 -4.19 -23.55
CA GLY A 554 49.35 -3.08 -23.78
C GLY A 554 47.89 -3.41 -23.42
N LYS A 555 47.61 -4.60 -22.91
CA LYS A 555 46.26 -5.03 -22.54
C LYS A 555 45.81 -4.33 -21.26
N ASN A 556 44.67 -3.64 -21.31
CA ASN A 556 44.13 -2.90 -20.17
C ASN A 556 42.74 -3.38 -19.72
N ARG A 557 42.28 -4.53 -20.21
CA ARG A 557 40.99 -5.12 -19.85
C ARG A 557 41.17 -6.56 -19.40
N PHE A 558 40.69 -6.87 -18.20
CA PHE A 558 40.84 -8.16 -17.54
C PHE A 558 39.46 -8.68 -17.10
N PHE A 559 39.26 -9.99 -17.19
CA PHE A 559 38.02 -10.65 -16.82
C PHE A 559 38.25 -11.53 -15.61
N LEU A 560 37.52 -11.32 -14.53
CA LEU A 560 37.65 -12.12 -13.31
C LEU A 560 36.45 -13.07 -13.20
N SER A 561 36.73 -14.37 -13.24
CA SER A 561 35.78 -15.46 -12.98
C SER A 561 35.74 -15.81 -11.48
N LYS A 562 34.80 -16.68 -11.08
CA LYS A 562 34.77 -17.19 -9.70
C LYS A 562 36.08 -17.90 -9.31
N THR A 563 36.68 -18.66 -10.24
CA THR A 563 37.94 -19.37 -9.96
C THR A 563 39.07 -18.39 -9.73
N ALA A 564 39.12 -17.28 -10.47
CA ALA A 564 40.10 -16.23 -10.22
C ALA A 564 39.98 -15.73 -8.77
N LEU A 565 38.78 -15.39 -8.30
CA LEU A 565 38.58 -14.85 -6.96
C LEU A 565 38.90 -15.81 -5.81
N ILE A 566 38.89 -17.13 -6.06
CA ILE A 566 39.18 -18.16 -5.04
C ILE A 566 40.66 -18.54 -5.06
N ASP A 567 41.24 -18.71 -6.25
CA ASP A 567 42.62 -19.15 -6.47
C ASP A 567 43.32 -18.15 -7.39
N ASN A 568 43.63 -17.01 -6.79
CA ASN A 568 44.20 -15.82 -7.44
C ASN A 568 45.60 -16.08 -8.01
N ASP A 569 46.47 -16.75 -7.25
CA ASP A 569 47.86 -17.02 -7.61
C ASP A 569 47.94 -17.92 -8.84
N THR A 570 47.17 -19.02 -8.86
CA THR A 570 47.18 -19.96 -9.99
C THR A 570 46.61 -19.29 -11.24
N TYR A 571 45.49 -18.57 -11.11
CA TYR A 571 44.90 -17.83 -12.22
C TYR A 571 45.85 -16.79 -12.80
N LEU A 572 46.51 -16.00 -11.94
CA LEU A 572 47.40 -14.93 -12.36
C LEU A 572 48.66 -15.49 -13.05
N ASN A 573 49.24 -16.57 -12.52
CA ASN A 573 50.38 -17.25 -13.13
C ASN A 573 50.04 -17.81 -14.52
N ASP A 574 48.88 -18.44 -14.68
CA ASP A 574 48.42 -18.96 -15.97
C ASP A 574 48.13 -17.83 -16.96
N LEU A 575 47.56 -16.71 -16.49
CA LEU A 575 47.31 -15.54 -17.33
C LEU A 575 48.63 -14.90 -17.81
N ILE A 576 49.61 -14.75 -16.92
CA ILE A 576 50.95 -14.24 -17.27
C ILE A 576 51.62 -15.16 -18.29
N ARG A 577 51.58 -16.49 -18.06
CA ARG A 577 52.13 -17.47 -19.02
C ARG A 577 51.46 -17.40 -20.38
N LYS A 578 50.16 -17.14 -20.43
CA LYS A 578 49.42 -17.09 -21.69
C LYS A 578 49.67 -15.81 -22.50
N GLU A 579 49.96 -14.69 -21.82
CA GLU A 579 50.03 -13.37 -22.45
C GLU A 579 51.47 -12.87 -22.66
N ILE A 580 52.44 -13.33 -21.85
CA ILE A 580 53.83 -12.86 -21.88
C ILE A 580 54.80 -13.89 -22.49
N THR A 581 54.43 -15.18 -22.51
CA THR A 581 55.16 -16.25 -23.22
C THR A 581 54.54 -16.47 -24.59
#